data_AF-A0A929GCW8-F1
#
_entry.id   AF-A0A929GCW8-F1
#
_cell.length_a   1.000
_cell.length_b   1.000
_cell.length_c   1.000
_cell.angle_alpha   90.00
_cell.angle_beta   90.00
_cell.angle_gamma   90.00
#
_symmetry.space_group_name_H-M   'P 1'
#
loop_
_entity.id
_entity.type
_entity.pdbx_description
1 polymer ?
#
loop_
_entity_poly.entity_id
_entity_poly.type
_entity_poly.pdbx_seq_one_letter_code
_entity_poly.pdbx_strand_id
1 'polypeptide(L)'
;MKILFTILTEHGGMYFAIFYTIAFLLGILIFIYEGFRKKYPKLPWLLIALSGVVFFILGSKLFSCPPEEWKQIFTELRFPSTSGKTILGGIIGLIVGVFLASRFLKFRRPVFDNLAIALPIGMAIQRVGCLLTGCCFGKPTQLPWAVKYGSNALPFHTHCDNGLIHLHDSASMPIHPTQLYQIIGCLIIAVIIWRTRKYWKASGSLFLFSVMLYGCLRFFTEFFRDPVANHYFMGEILGGLKYIQWCIAGSLLIIGSFLLFRERKYKEFIINNSYIRDQLVRPVLLIVFIFILYGITKNWFDIMEKLSIHLILFPVIIMLCWKVFQKFTLPRYRWMTAMVCFFSIALMSQTYIPKNPEDKITYTEVGIGGMISKYYESVRQYEGEIMGCLGPYAKFSKPEMHEFSSISYGFHVTHYEVKSLYKRFKFRFAAFAGKYHASNVDSKDVRNEVTIGFNPYLQWDWHNVGFGTGIHVGSFNYAQIHKSTKRMAVGEWENSHNEFWFFPQVHLRLGPYDIAYIEGNLANHFPTSSPMPLYMAGLGTGLGRVDGTKIGTGISDAGYYLQAIYPIKKKFVLEAFYADNLKSGYNLRRMFSFGFSYRFNYKTVKRNK
;
A
#
# COMPACT_ATOMS: atom_id res chain seq x y z
N MET A 1 -26.80 36.61 7.13
CA MET A 1 -25.95 36.14 8.24
C MET A 1 -24.58 35.79 7.66
N LYS A 2 -23.52 36.52 8.01
CA LYS A 2 -22.19 36.33 7.41
C LYS A 2 -21.58 35.03 7.95
N ILE A 3 -21.65 33.98 7.13
CA ILE A 3 -21.05 32.66 7.37
C ILE A 3 -19.57 32.75 6.95
N LEU A 4 -18.68 32.09 7.69
CA LEU A 4 -17.24 32.19 7.42
C LEU A 4 -16.87 31.54 6.09
N PHE A 5 -17.21 30.26 5.85
CA PHE A 5 -16.89 29.52 4.62
C PHE A 5 -17.81 28.29 4.39
N THR A 6 -18.05 27.94 3.12
CA THR A 6 -18.61 26.65 2.69
C THR A 6 -17.48 25.81 2.07
N ILE A 7 -17.25 24.60 2.57
CA ILE A 7 -16.18 23.72 2.07
C ILE A 7 -16.78 22.67 1.13
N LEU A 8 -16.35 22.68 -0.13
CA LEU A 8 -16.67 21.64 -1.12
C LEU A 8 -15.66 20.48 -0.96
N THR A 9 -16.16 19.28 -0.67
CA THR A 9 -15.34 18.12 -0.26
C THR A 9 -15.20 17.05 -1.34
N GLU A 10 -15.22 17.42 -2.62
CA GLU A 10 -15.15 16.46 -3.75
C GLU A 10 -13.93 15.52 -3.70
N HIS A 11 -12.85 15.92 -3.01
CA HIS A 11 -11.65 15.11 -2.80
C HIS A 11 -11.22 14.99 -1.33
N GLY A 12 -12.18 15.01 -0.40
CA GLY A 12 -11.92 15.03 1.06
C GLY A 12 -10.95 13.95 1.55
N GLY A 13 -11.02 12.72 1.02
CA GLY A 13 -10.13 11.61 1.41
C GLY A 13 -8.67 11.82 1.02
N MET A 14 -8.41 12.39 -0.17
CA MET A 14 -7.04 12.65 -0.64
C MET A 14 -6.37 13.72 0.24
N TYR A 15 -7.09 14.79 0.58
CA TYR A 15 -6.56 15.84 1.46
C TYR A 15 -6.20 15.28 2.84
N PHE A 16 -7.05 14.44 3.43
CA PHE A 16 -6.72 13.82 4.71
C PHE A 16 -5.43 13.01 4.62
N ALA A 17 -5.29 12.15 3.60
CA ALA A 17 -4.10 11.33 3.40
C ALA A 17 -2.82 12.18 3.24
N ILE A 18 -2.90 13.27 2.47
CA ILE A 18 -1.77 14.19 2.27
C ILE A 18 -1.35 14.83 3.59
N PHE A 19 -2.29 15.46 4.31
CA PHE A 19 -1.98 16.15 5.57
C PHE A 19 -1.56 15.18 6.68
N TYR A 20 -2.11 13.97 6.70
CA TYR A 20 -1.66 12.91 7.59
C TYR A 20 -0.20 12.54 7.32
N THR A 21 0.16 12.29 6.06
CA THR A 21 1.54 11.96 5.67
C THR A 21 2.49 13.11 5.97
N ILE A 22 2.10 14.36 5.71
CA ILE A 22 2.91 15.54 6.02
C ILE A 22 3.11 15.67 7.54
N ALA A 23 2.05 15.51 8.34
CA ALA A 23 2.14 15.56 9.80
C ALA A 23 3.10 14.48 10.33
N PHE A 24 3.03 13.28 9.78
CA PHE A 24 3.87 12.16 10.17
C PHE A 24 5.34 12.39 9.80
N LEU A 25 5.62 12.79 8.56
CA LEU A 25 6.97 13.09 8.08
C LEU A 25 7.61 14.25 8.85
N LEU A 26 6.87 15.34 9.08
CA LEU A 26 7.38 16.47 9.85
C LEU A 26 7.65 16.09 11.31
N GLY A 27 6.79 15.30 11.94
CA GLY A 27 7.02 14.79 13.29
C GLY A 27 8.32 13.98 13.38
N ILE A 28 8.57 13.10 12.41
CA ILE A 28 9.82 12.33 12.30
C ILE A 28 11.03 13.26 12.10
N LEU A 29 10.94 14.21 11.18
CA LEU A 29 12.04 15.12 10.86
C LEU A 29 12.40 16.01 12.05
N ILE A 30 11.40 16.55 12.77
CA ILE A 30 11.61 17.33 13.99
C ILE A 30 12.32 16.48 15.05
N PHE A 31 11.88 15.24 15.26
CA PHE A 31 12.49 14.34 16.23
C PHE A 31 13.95 14.01 15.87
N ILE A 32 14.23 13.69 14.59
CA ILE A 32 15.60 13.43 14.12
C ILE A 32 16.47 14.67 14.29
N TYR A 33 15.97 15.83 13.86
CA TYR A 33 16.67 17.12 13.96
C TYR A 33 17.01 17.48 15.40
N GLU A 34 16.10 17.29 16.35
CA GLU A 34 16.36 17.57 17.77
C GLU A 34 17.48 16.70 18.34
N GLY A 35 17.54 15.43 17.96
CA GLY A 35 18.64 14.54 18.37
C GLY A 35 19.98 14.98 17.79
N PHE A 36 20.02 15.41 16.53
CA PHE A 36 21.24 15.92 15.90
C PHE A 36 21.69 17.26 16.49
N ARG A 37 20.76 18.18 16.76
CA ARG A 37 21.03 19.44 17.46
C ARG A 37 21.63 19.20 18.84
N LYS A 38 21.14 18.19 19.57
CA LYS A 38 21.64 17.77 20.89
C LYS A 38 22.89 16.88 20.82
N LYS A 39 23.47 16.66 19.63
CA LYS A 39 24.68 15.85 19.38
C LYS A 39 24.55 14.40 19.88
N TYR A 40 23.36 13.81 19.80
CA TYR A 40 23.14 12.41 20.13
C TYR A 40 23.83 11.47 19.12
N PRO A 41 24.26 10.26 19.55
CA PRO A 41 24.83 9.28 18.62
C PRO A 41 23.80 8.88 17.57
N LYS A 42 24.16 9.09 16.30
CA LYS A 42 23.24 9.01 15.15
C LYS A 42 22.53 7.65 15.04
N LEU A 43 23.26 6.53 15.10
CA LEU A 43 22.69 5.18 14.88
C LEU A 43 21.64 4.79 15.96
N PRO A 44 21.94 4.84 17.28
CA PRO A 44 20.92 4.59 18.31
C PRO A 44 19.73 5.52 18.20
N TRP A 45 19.97 6.80 17.87
CA TRP A 45 18.88 7.78 17.74
C TRP A 45 17.92 7.42 16.62
N LEU A 46 18.43 7.09 15.43
CA LEU A 46 17.61 6.68 14.30
C LEU A 46 16.88 5.35 14.54
N LEU A 47 17.50 4.41 15.27
CA LEU A 47 16.83 3.16 15.66
C LEU A 47 15.69 3.38 16.65
N ILE A 48 15.84 4.32 17.59
CA ILE A 48 14.76 4.71 18.51
C ILE A 48 13.63 5.39 17.73
N ALA A 49 13.96 6.26 16.76
CA ALA A 49 12.98 6.87 15.88
C ALA A 49 12.21 5.82 15.06
N LEU A 50 12.92 4.87 14.45
CA LEU A 50 12.34 3.77 13.68
C LEU A 50 11.41 2.91 14.54
N SER A 51 11.85 2.52 15.74
CA SER A 51 11.02 1.78 16.70
C SER A 51 9.77 2.56 17.06
N GLY A 52 9.91 3.86 17.38
CA GLY A 52 8.78 4.72 17.69
C GLY A 52 7.75 4.78 16.57
N VAL A 53 8.18 4.92 15.33
CA VAL A 53 7.33 4.95 14.12
C VAL A 53 6.59 3.64 13.93
N VAL A 54 7.30 2.51 13.97
CA VAL A 54 6.70 1.18 13.76
C VAL A 54 5.66 0.89 14.84
N PHE A 55 6.00 1.10 16.11
CA PHE A 55 5.06 0.86 17.21
C PHE A 55 3.93 1.88 17.26
N PHE A 56 4.11 3.13 16.82
CA PHE A 56 3.01 4.09 16.67
C PHE A 56 1.97 3.57 15.68
N ILE A 57 2.42 3.12 14.50
CA ILE A 57 1.49 2.62 13.48
C ILE A 57 0.80 1.35 13.97
N LEU A 58 1.55 0.39 14.51
CA LEU A 58 0.99 -0.84 15.07
C LEU A 58 -0.01 -0.55 16.19
N GLY A 59 0.36 0.31 17.13
CA GLY A 59 -0.53 0.73 18.23
C GLY A 59 -1.80 1.39 17.71
N SER A 60 -1.70 2.25 16.70
CA SER A 60 -2.88 2.92 16.14
C SER A 60 -3.92 1.93 15.58
N LYS A 61 -3.46 0.80 15.04
CA LYS A 61 -4.30 -0.25 14.44
C LYS A 61 -4.77 -1.30 15.44
N LEU A 62 -3.90 -1.71 16.37
CA LEU A 62 -4.25 -2.65 17.45
C LEU A 62 -5.47 -2.16 18.24
N PHE A 63 -5.49 -0.88 18.61
CA PHE A 63 -6.56 -0.30 19.42
C PHE A 63 -7.82 0.07 18.62
N SER A 64 -7.76 0.03 17.28
CA SER A 64 -8.94 0.21 16.42
C SER A 64 -9.48 -1.11 15.85
N CYS A 65 -8.83 -2.22 16.16
CA CYS A 65 -9.16 -3.55 15.64
C CYS A 65 -10.51 -4.01 16.25
N PRO A 66 -11.53 -4.30 15.42
CA PRO A 66 -12.82 -4.79 15.91
C PRO A 66 -12.68 -6.21 16.50
N PRO A 67 -13.62 -6.64 17.37
CA PRO A 67 -13.55 -7.96 18.03
C PRO A 67 -13.46 -9.15 17.06
N GLU A 68 -14.06 -9.04 15.88
CA GLU A 68 -14.01 -10.08 14.85
C GLU A 68 -12.60 -10.25 14.27
N GLU A 69 -11.88 -9.15 14.02
CA GLU A 69 -10.51 -9.18 13.54
C GLU A 69 -9.55 -9.74 14.61
N TRP A 70 -9.80 -9.44 15.90
CA TRP A 70 -9.04 -10.05 17.00
C TRP A 70 -9.15 -11.58 17.00
N LYS A 71 -10.33 -12.12 16.74
CA LYS A 71 -10.53 -13.57 16.66
C LYS A 71 -9.66 -14.19 15.56
N GLN A 72 -9.64 -13.59 14.37
CA GLN A 72 -8.80 -14.05 13.25
C GLN A 72 -7.30 -14.04 13.58
N ILE A 73 -6.81 -12.98 14.25
CA ILE A 73 -5.40 -12.88 14.63
C ILE A 73 -5.00 -14.01 15.58
N PHE A 74 -5.85 -14.32 16.58
CA PHE A 74 -5.54 -15.35 17.57
C PHE A 74 -5.71 -16.77 17.02
N THR A 75 -6.66 -17.01 16.12
CA THR A 75 -6.91 -18.37 15.59
C THR A 75 -6.05 -18.73 14.39
N GLU A 76 -5.80 -17.77 13.49
CA GLU A 76 -5.13 -18.04 12.20
C GLU A 76 -3.71 -17.45 12.12
N LEU A 77 -3.27 -16.67 13.12
CA LEU A 77 -2.03 -15.89 13.07
C LEU A 77 -1.94 -15.01 11.81
N ARG A 78 -3.10 -14.63 11.24
CA ARG A 78 -3.21 -13.78 10.06
C ARG A 78 -3.62 -12.39 10.50
N PHE A 79 -2.87 -11.40 10.00
CA PHE A 79 -3.10 -9.98 10.24
C PHE A 79 -3.94 -9.40 9.07
N PRO A 80 -5.26 -9.18 9.25
CA PRO A 80 -6.15 -8.70 8.19
C PRO A 80 -5.87 -7.23 7.85
N SER A 81 -6.28 -6.74 6.67
CA SER A 81 -6.07 -5.34 6.32
C SER A 81 -7.02 -4.42 7.09
N THR A 82 -6.56 -3.87 8.22
CA THR A 82 -7.35 -2.94 9.04
C THR A 82 -7.23 -1.50 8.49
N SER A 83 -8.38 -0.87 8.23
CA SER A 83 -8.47 0.54 7.80
C SER A 83 -8.60 1.51 8.98
N GLY A 84 -9.09 1.02 10.12
CA GLY A 84 -9.23 1.78 11.36
C GLY A 84 -7.90 2.31 11.90
N LYS A 85 -7.91 3.53 12.44
CA LYS A 85 -6.75 4.13 13.14
C LYS A 85 -7.20 4.93 14.34
N THR A 86 -6.55 4.70 15.48
CA THR A 86 -6.76 5.51 16.70
C THR A 86 -5.48 6.22 17.11
N ILE A 87 -5.59 7.50 17.39
CA ILE A 87 -4.41 8.26 17.82
C ILE A 87 -3.95 7.90 19.23
N LEU A 88 -4.88 7.55 20.12
CA LEU A 88 -4.55 7.10 21.47
C LEU A 88 -3.70 5.83 21.43
N GLY A 89 -4.12 4.84 20.63
CA GLY A 89 -3.33 3.63 20.40
C GLY A 89 -1.97 3.93 19.81
N GLY A 90 -1.90 4.91 18.88
CA GLY A 90 -0.63 5.36 18.31
C GLY A 90 0.32 5.98 19.35
N ILE A 91 -0.16 6.89 20.19
CA ILE A 91 0.66 7.52 21.25
C ILE A 91 1.15 6.47 22.26
N ILE A 92 0.28 5.55 22.68
CA ILE A 92 0.66 4.45 23.58
C ILE A 92 1.73 3.57 22.93
N GLY A 93 1.53 3.18 21.67
CA GLY A 93 2.50 2.42 20.89
C GLY A 93 3.85 3.14 20.77
N LEU A 94 3.85 4.43 20.44
CA LEU A 94 5.05 5.26 20.39
C LEU A 94 5.81 5.27 21.72
N ILE A 95 5.10 5.46 22.84
CA ILE A 95 5.71 5.47 24.17
C ILE A 95 6.40 4.13 24.45
N VAL A 96 5.70 3.03 24.20
CA VAL A 96 6.22 1.66 24.40
C VAL A 96 7.43 1.40 23.50
N GLY A 97 7.32 1.69 22.19
CA GLY A 97 8.39 1.45 21.22
C GLY A 97 9.66 2.26 21.49
N VAL A 98 9.51 3.53 21.88
CA VAL A 98 10.62 4.40 22.27
C VAL A 98 11.24 3.95 23.59
N PHE A 99 10.43 3.57 24.58
CA PHE A 99 10.90 3.09 25.87
C PHE A 99 11.70 1.79 25.75
N LEU A 100 11.15 0.79 25.05
CA LEU A 100 11.80 -0.51 24.82
C LEU A 100 13.11 -0.34 24.07
N ALA A 101 13.12 0.43 22.96
CA ALA A 101 14.34 0.67 22.19
C ALA A 101 15.41 1.41 23.00
N SER A 102 15.02 2.45 23.75
CA SER A 102 15.95 3.21 24.61
C SER A 102 16.55 2.33 25.70
N ARG A 103 15.74 1.46 26.34
CA ARG A 103 16.21 0.53 27.36
C ARG A 103 17.14 -0.53 26.79
N PHE A 104 16.76 -1.14 25.66
CA PHE A 104 17.53 -2.18 24.99
C PHE A 104 18.89 -1.66 24.51
N LEU A 105 18.92 -0.45 23.94
CA LEU A 105 20.14 0.21 23.48
C LEU A 105 20.96 0.87 24.62
N LYS A 106 20.51 0.78 25.89
CA LYS A 106 21.11 1.46 27.04
C LYS A 106 21.25 2.98 26.83
N PHE A 107 20.30 3.58 26.12
CA PHE A 107 20.30 5.01 25.81
C PHE A 107 19.73 5.81 26.98
N ARG A 108 20.61 6.40 27.81
CA ARG A 108 20.26 7.12 29.05
C ARG A 108 20.09 8.63 28.84
N ARG A 109 19.42 9.06 27.76
CA ARG A 109 19.14 10.47 27.47
C ARG A 109 17.64 10.75 27.51
N PRO A 110 17.19 11.98 27.78
CA PRO A 110 15.79 12.36 27.69
C PRO A 110 15.31 12.30 26.25
N VAL A 111 14.74 11.16 25.85
CA VAL A 111 14.21 10.95 24.50
C VAL A 111 12.83 11.56 24.35
N PHE A 112 11.95 11.34 25.33
CA PHE A 112 10.56 11.75 25.27
C PHE A 112 10.37 13.25 25.18
N ASP A 113 11.23 14.04 25.84
CA ASP A 113 11.14 15.50 25.77
C ASP A 113 11.34 16.04 24.35
N ASN A 114 12.02 15.28 23.47
CA ASN A 114 12.18 15.66 22.06
C ASN A 114 10.89 15.47 21.24
N LEU A 115 9.93 14.69 21.75
CA LEU A 115 8.62 14.50 21.13
C LEU A 115 7.60 15.56 21.60
N ALA A 116 7.91 16.30 22.67
CA ALA A 116 6.97 17.20 23.31
C ALA A 116 6.47 18.31 22.38
N ILE A 117 7.34 18.83 21.49
CA ILE A 117 6.92 19.84 20.51
C ILE A 117 6.43 19.22 19.19
N ALA A 118 6.95 18.05 18.82
CA ALA A 118 6.57 17.36 17.59
C ALA A 118 5.10 16.94 17.61
N LEU A 119 4.60 16.49 18.78
CA LEU A 119 3.22 16.04 18.96
C LEU A 119 2.18 17.14 18.65
N PRO A 120 2.18 18.32 19.31
CA PRO A 120 1.18 19.35 19.02
C PRO A 120 1.28 19.89 17.58
N ILE A 121 2.49 20.00 17.01
CA ILE A 121 2.66 20.43 15.62
C ILE A 121 2.05 19.41 14.65
N GLY A 122 2.36 18.12 14.84
CA GLY A 122 1.78 17.04 14.03
C GLY A 122 0.25 17.03 14.13
N MET A 123 -0.29 17.24 15.34
CA MET A 123 -1.73 17.33 15.56
C MET A 123 -2.39 18.51 14.85
N ALA A 124 -1.78 19.69 14.88
CA ALA A 124 -2.30 20.86 14.18
C ALA A 124 -2.39 20.58 12.67
N ILE A 125 -1.35 20.01 12.07
CA ILE A 125 -1.31 19.68 10.63
C ILE A 125 -2.34 18.62 10.27
N GLN A 126 -2.46 17.55 11.06
CA GLN A 126 -3.45 16.51 10.82
C GLN A 126 -4.89 17.07 10.87
N ARG A 127 -5.15 18.04 11.77
CA ARG A 127 -6.47 18.67 11.90
C ARG A 127 -6.84 19.58 10.74
N VAL A 128 -5.86 20.12 10.01
CA VAL A 128 -6.13 20.79 8.71
C VAL A 128 -6.72 19.78 7.73
N GLY A 129 -6.15 18.57 7.65
CA GLY A 129 -6.72 17.47 6.87
C GLY A 129 -8.17 17.17 7.30
N CYS A 130 -8.44 17.04 8.60
CA CYS A 130 -9.79 16.79 9.09
C CYS A 130 -10.80 17.91 8.73
N LEU A 131 -10.36 19.18 8.73
CA LEU A 131 -11.17 20.33 8.36
C LEU A 131 -11.56 20.29 6.87
N LEU A 132 -10.62 19.98 5.98
CA LEU A 132 -10.87 19.90 4.54
C LEU A 132 -11.74 18.69 4.15
N THR A 133 -11.69 17.62 4.94
CA THR A 133 -12.51 16.42 4.73
C THR A 133 -13.89 16.53 5.37
N GLY A 134 -14.06 17.37 6.39
CA GLY A 134 -15.31 17.47 7.16
C GLY A 134 -15.52 16.36 8.18
N CYS A 135 -14.46 15.73 8.69
CA CYS A 135 -14.55 14.73 9.75
C CYS A 135 -14.30 15.33 11.15
N CYS A 136 -14.74 14.65 12.21
CA CYS A 136 -14.67 15.14 13.60
C CYS A 136 -15.44 16.44 13.87
N PHE A 137 -16.57 16.65 13.20
CA PHE A 137 -17.30 17.92 13.24
C PHE A 137 -18.03 18.19 14.56
N GLY A 138 -18.44 19.44 14.74
CA GLY A 138 -19.15 19.91 15.93
C GLY A 138 -20.67 19.90 15.81
N LYS A 139 -21.35 20.21 16.91
CA LYS A 139 -22.81 20.35 16.95
C LYS A 139 -23.28 21.54 16.08
N PRO A 140 -24.55 21.54 15.62
CA PRO A 140 -25.18 22.67 14.96
C PRO A 140 -25.09 23.95 15.81
N THR A 141 -24.78 25.08 15.17
CA THR A 141 -24.62 26.38 15.85
C THR A 141 -24.94 27.55 14.93
N GLN A 142 -25.34 28.67 15.52
CA GLN A 142 -25.67 29.91 14.80
C GLN A 142 -24.58 30.99 14.90
N LEU A 143 -23.41 30.63 15.43
CA LEU A 143 -22.28 31.56 15.59
C LEU A 143 -21.73 32.04 14.23
N PRO A 144 -21.16 33.25 14.15
CA PRO A 144 -20.73 33.84 12.87
C PRO A 144 -19.54 33.11 12.22
N TRP A 145 -18.78 32.33 13.00
CA TRP A 145 -17.68 31.49 12.47
C TRP A 145 -18.08 30.03 12.24
N ALA A 146 -19.39 29.72 12.19
CA ALA A 146 -19.85 28.38 11.83
C ALA A 146 -19.45 28.01 10.39
N VAL A 147 -19.22 26.72 10.15
CA VAL A 147 -18.83 26.18 8.84
C VAL A 147 -19.95 25.29 8.30
N LYS A 148 -20.14 25.29 6.97
CA LYS A 148 -21.03 24.37 6.27
C LYS A 148 -20.24 23.47 5.33
N TYR A 149 -20.70 22.24 5.16
CA TYR A 149 -20.08 21.25 4.29
C TYR A 149 -21.05 20.84 3.18
N GLY A 150 -20.53 20.63 1.97
CA GLY A 150 -21.35 20.18 0.83
C GLY A 150 -21.86 18.75 0.95
N SER A 151 -22.64 18.31 -0.03
CA SER A 151 -23.29 16.99 -0.07
C SER A 151 -22.34 15.80 0.04
N ASN A 152 -21.07 15.96 -0.32
CA ASN A 152 -20.06 14.90 -0.29
C ASN A 152 -19.35 14.73 1.06
N ALA A 153 -19.83 15.35 2.14
CA ALA A 153 -19.17 15.36 3.45
C ALA A 153 -20.01 14.71 4.55
N LEU A 154 -19.33 14.08 5.51
CA LEU A 154 -19.94 13.37 6.64
C LEU A 154 -21.06 14.15 7.37
N PRO A 155 -20.87 15.43 7.76
CA PRO A 155 -21.92 16.21 8.42
C PRO A 155 -23.18 16.42 7.59
N PHE A 156 -23.11 16.47 6.25
CA PHE A 156 -24.31 16.57 5.42
C PHE A 156 -25.15 15.29 5.56
N HIS A 157 -24.52 14.13 5.35
CA HIS A 157 -25.19 12.84 5.46
C HIS A 157 -25.71 12.58 6.87
N THR A 158 -24.94 12.88 7.92
CA THR A 158 -25.40 12.71 9.30
C THR A 158 -26.62 13.57 9.61
N HIS A 159 -26.68 14.81 9.12
CA HIS A 159 -27.86 15.64 9.33
C HIS A 159 -29.07 15.16 8.51
N CYS A 160 -28.84 14.60 7.32
CA CYS A 160 -29.90 14.01 6.51
C CYS A 160 -30.48 12.73 7.16
N ASP A 161 -29.62 11.83 7.65
CA ASP A 161 -30.02 10.61 8.37
C ASP A 161 -30.81 10.94 9.65
N ASN A 162 -30.46 12.04 10.32
CA ASN A 162 -31.16 12.55 11.51
C ASN A 162 -32.43 13.36 11.17
N GLY A 163 -32.81 13.50 9.89
CA GLY A 163 -34.01 14.22 9.45
C GLY A 163 -33.93 15.75 9.62
N LEU A 164 -32.73 16.31 9.77
CA LEU A 164 -32.52 17.75 10.02
C LEU A 164 -32.42 18.57 8.72
N ILE A 165 -32.09 17.92 7.61
CA ILE A 165 -31.99 18.50 6.26
C ILE A 165 -32.49 17.47 5.24
N HIS A 166 -32.82 17.91 4.03
CA HIS A 166 -33.24 17.04 2.94
C HIS A 166 -32.09 16.77 1.95
N LEU A 167 -32.15 15.65 1.20
CA LEU A 167 -31.17 15.30 0.17
C LEU A 167 -31.02 16.36 -0.93
N HIS A 168 -32.04 17.19 -1.13
CA HIS A 168 -32.02 18.30 -2.11
C HIS A 168 -31.33 19.57 -1.59
N ASP A 169 -30.96 19.63 -0.31
CA ASP A 169 -30.24 20.77 0.24
C ASP A 169 -28.79 20.81 -0.28
N SER A 170 -28.28 22.03 -0.49
CA SER A 170 -26.94 22.24 -1.07
C SER A 170 -25.80 22.03 -0.08
N ALA A 171 -26.06 22.09 1.23
CA ALA A 171 -25.05 21.98 2.27
C ALA A 171 -25.64 21.58 3.63
N SER A 172 -24.77 21.14 4.54
CA SER A 172 -25.10 20.81 5.91
C SER A 172 -25.61 22.02 6.69
N MET A 173 -26.27 21.77 7.83
CA MET A 173 -26.48 22.83 8.82
C MET A 173 -25.15 23.47 9.25
N PRO A 174 -25.16 24.75 9.66
CA PRO A 174 -23.97 25.42 10.19
C PRO A 174 -23.55 24.74 11.49
N ILE A 175 -22.28 24.32 11.57
CA ILE A 175 -21.74 23.57 12.71
C ILE A 175 -20.50 24.24 13.31
N HIS A 176 -20.21 23.93 14.58
CA HIS A 176 -18.97 24.36 15.20
C HIS A 176 -17.75 23.74 14.49
N PRO A 177 -16.76 24.55 14.05
CA PRO A 177 -15.52 24.04 13.47
C PRO A 177 -14.55 23.59 14.57
N THR A 178 -14.89 22.51 15.27
CA THR A 178 -14.08 21.92 16.36
C THR A 178 -12.66 21.58 15.90
N GLN A 179 -12.46 21.28 14.61
CA GLN A 179 -11.16 21.05 14.01
C GLN A 179 -10.29 22.32 14.06
N LEU A 180 -10.88 23.49 13.76
CA LEU A 180 -10.18 24.77 13.82
C LEU A 180 -9.78 25.13 15.26
N TYR A 181 -10.67 24.88 16.22
CA TYR A 181 -10.35 25.06 17.64
C TYR A 181 -9.16 24.19 18.06
N GLN A 182 -9.08 22.96 17.55
CA GLN A 182 -7.95 22.07 17.83
C GLN A 182 -6.66 22.51 17.13
N ILE A 183 -6.71 23.03 15.90
CA ILE A 183 -5.52 23.58 15.21
C ILE A 183 -4.94 24.72 16.04
N ILE A 184 -5.76 25.72 16.37
CA ILE A 184 -5.34 26.90 17.13
C ILE A 184 -4.82 26.49 18.51
N GLY A 185 -5.56 25.62 19.21
CA GLY A 185 -5.14 25.12 20.52
C GLY A 185 -3.81 24.36 20.47
N CYS A 186 -3.59 23.51 19.45
CA CYS A 186 -2.32 22.80 19.30
C CYS A 186 -1.15 23.74 19.00
N LEU A 187 -1.35 24.79 18.21
CA LEU A 187 -0.31 25.81 17.96
C LEU A 187 0.04 26.59 19.24
N ILE A 188 -0.97 26.97 20.03
CA ILE A 188 -0.77 27.61 21.34
C ILE A 188 0.02 26.68 22.26
N ILE A 189 -0.33 25.38 22.32
CA ILE A 189 0.41 24.39 23.11
C ILE A 189 1.87 24.30 22.64
N ALA A 190 2.13 24.25 21.34
CA ALA A 190 3.50 24.21 20.81
C ALA A 190 4.32 25.44 21.27
N VAL A 191 3.71 26.64 21.26
CA VAL A 191 4.34 27.87 21.76
C VAL A 191 4.60 27.80 23.26
N ILE A 192 3.64 27.31 24.05
CA ILE A 192 3.79 27.14 25.51
C ILE A 192 4.94 26.16 25.79
N ILE A 193 4.98 25.01 25.13
CA ILE A 193 6.05 24.01 25.30
C ILE A 193 7.41 24.61 24.92
N TRP A 194 7.48 25.35 23.81
CA TRP A 194 8.73 26.00 23.39
C TRP A 194 9.24 27.01 24.42
N ARG A 195 8.36 27.85 24.99
CA ARG A 195 8.74 28.83 26.01
C ARG A 195 9.06 28.20 27.36
N THR A 196 8.34 27.13 27.72
CA THR A 196 8.46 26.51 29.04
C THR A 196 9.55 25.45 29.13
N ARG A 197 10.12 25.01 28.00
CA ARG A 197 11.13 23.93 27.93
C ARG A 197 12.34 24.07 28.86
N LYS A 198 12.68 25.30 29.26
CA LYS A 198 13.83 25.58 30.14
C LYS A 198 13.53 25.39 31.63
N TYR A 199 12.26 25.34 32.02
CA TYR A 199 11.85 25.26 33.43
C TYR A 199 11.69 23.81 33.92
N TRP A 200 11.53 22.86 33.01
CA TRP A 200 11.36 21.45 33.31
C TRP A 200 12.71 20.74 33.45
N LYS A 201 12.96 20.15 34.62
CA LYS A 201 14.25 19.53 34.96
C LYS A 201 14.24 18.02 34.82
N ALA A 202 13.14 17.35 35.17
CA ALA A 202 13.07 15.90 35.09
C ALA A 202 12.82 15.42 33.64
N SER A 203 13.61 14.42 33.21
CA SER A 203 13.50 13.80 31.88
C SER A 203 12.10 13.22 31.64
N GLY A 204 11.42 13.67 30.60
CA GLY A 204 10.06 13.25 30.24
C GLY A 204 8.95 14.13 30.82
N SER A 205 9.25 15.07 31.73
CA SER A 205 8.25 15.99 32.29
C SER A 205 7.69 16.92 31.22
N LEU A 206 8.53 17.39 30.28
CA LEU A 206 8.09 18.27 29.19
C LEU A 206 7.10 17.56 28.27
N PHE A 207 7.35 16.28 27.97
CA PHE A 207 6.43 15.46 27.18
C PHE A 207 5.10 15.23 27.89
N LEU A 208 5.13 14.85 29.18
CA LEU A 208 3.92 14.66 29.99
C LEU A 208 3.11 15.97 30.08
N PHE A 209 3.78 17.11 30.25
CA PHE A 209 3.14 18.41 30.24
C PHE A 209 2.46 18.71 28.90
N SER A 210 3.10 18.37 27.77
CA SER A 210 2.47 18.51 26.46
C SER A 210 1.23 17.62 26.29
N VAL A 211 1.28 16.37 26.75
CA VAL A 211 0.13 15.44 26.69
C VAL A 211 -1.01 15.96 27.58
N MET A 212 -0.69 16.47 28.76
CA MET A 212 -1.65 17.06 29.68
C MET A 212 -2.35 18.28 29.07
N LEU A 213 -1.61 19.23 28.50
CA LEU A 213 -2.19 20.39 27.82
C LEU A 213 -3.10 19.99 26.64
N TYR A 214 -2.68 19.00 25.85
CA TYR A 214 -3.52 18.49 24.77
C TYR A 214 -4.78 17.79 25.31
N GLY A 215 -4.67 17.05 26.42
CA GLY A 215 -5.81 16.47 27.12
C GLY A 215 -6.83 17.53 27.58
N CYS A 216 -6.35 18.64 28.16
CA CYS A 216 -7.21 19.78 28.53
C CYS A 216 -7.92 20.36 27.30
N LEU A 217 -7.19 20.63 26.21
CA LEU A 217 -7.78 21.10 24.95
C LEU A 217 -8.86 20.12 24.43
N ARG A 218 -8.58 18.81 24.51
CA ARG A 218 -9.51 17.77 24.08
C ARG A 218 -10.76 17.74 24.94
N PHE A 219 -10.63 17.89 26.26
CA PHE A 219 -11.74 17.95 27.21
C PHE A 219 -12.72 19.09 26.88
N PHE A 220 -12.19 20.30 26.64
CA PHE A 220 -13.02 21.47 26.32
C PHE A 220 -13.63 21.40 24.92
N THR A 221 -12.88 20.97 23.91
CA THR A 221 -13.40 20.85 22.53
C THR A 221 -14.50 19.80 22.40
N GLU A 222 -14.57 18.85 23.32
CA GLU A 222 -15.56 17.78 23.32
C GLU A 222 -16.99 18.25 23.65
N PHE A 223 -17.15 19.37 24.38
CA PHE A 223 -18.47 19.98 24.62
C PHE A 223 -19.14 20.42 23.32
N PHE A 224 -18.35 20.96 22.41
CA PHE A 224 -18.78 21.45 21.10
C PHE A 224 -18.87 20.35 20.03
N ARG A 225 -18.32 19.16 20.30
CA ARG A 225 -18.25 18.06 19.33
C ARG A 225 -19.57 17.30 19.24
N ASP A 226 -19.95 16.89 18.04
CA ASP A 226 -21.13 16.06 17.83
C ASP A 226 -20.92 14.63 18.40
N PRO A 227 -21.88 14.03 19.13
CA PRO A 227 -21.77 12.66 19.62
C PRO A 227 -21.60 11.61 18.50
N VAL A 228 -22.21 11.81 17.33
CA VAL A 228 -22.10 10.90 16.18
C VAL A 228 -20.69 10.92 15.59
N ALA A 229 -19.95 12.01 15.81
CA ALA A 229 -18.54 12.09 15.45
C ALA A 229 -17.62 11.34 16.44
N ASN A 230 -18.15 10.72 17.50
CA ASN A 230 -17.42 9.81 18.39
C ASN A 230 -17.75 8.36 18.04
N HIS A 231 -16.77 7.48 18.17
CA HIS A 231 -16.92 6.08 17.80
C HIS A 231 -17.39 5.25 19.02
N TYR A 232 -18.27 4.28 18.80
CA TYR A 232 -18.87 3.41 19.83
C TYR A 232 -19.58 4.19 20.96
N PHE A 233 -19.68 3.58 22.15
CA PHE A 233 -20.30 4.11 23.36
C PHE A 233 -19.67 5.42 23.89
N MET A 234 -18.57 5.91 23.31
CA MET A 234 -17.85 7.10 23.79
C MET A 234 -18.61 8.42 23.56
N GLY A 235 -19.68 8.40 22.76
CA GLY A 235 -20.60 9.53 22.56
C GLY A 235 -21.68 9.66 23.63
N GLU A 236 -21.93 8.61 24.43
CA GLU A 236 -22.99 8.60 25.43
C GLU A 236 -22.65 9.48 26.64
N ILE A 237 -23.71 9.99 27.28
CA ILE A 237 -23.65 10.97 28.35
C ILE A 237 -23.90 10.26 29.69
N LEU A 238 -22.97 10.41 30.62
CA LEU A 238 -23.10 9.97 32.01
C LEU A 238 -22.88 11.18 32.94
N GLY A 239 -23.91 11.53 33.72
CA GLY A 239 -23.83 12.63 34.69
C GLY A 239 -23.55 14.01 34.08
N GLY A 240 -24.06 14.28 32.88
CA GLY A 240 -23.90 15.57 32.16
C GLY A 240 -22.61 15.73 31.37
N LEU A 241 -21.68 14.76 31.44
CA LEU A 241 -20.45 14.70 30.63
C LEU A 241 -20.45 13.45 29.77
N LYS A 242 -19.76 13.49 28.62
CA LYS A 242 -19.56 12.30 27.79
C LYS A 242 -18.59 11.34 28.46
N TYR A 243 -18.72 10.03 28.22
CA TYR A 243 -17.75 9.03 28.75
C TYR A 243 -16.29 9.37 28.44
N ILE A 244 -16.02 9.84 27.23
CA ILE A 244 -14.66 10.25 26.84
C ILE A 244 -14.13 11.42 27.69
N GLN A 245 -15.00 12.34 28.16
CA GLN A 245 -14.59 13.45 29.02
C GLN A 245 -14.21 12.96 30.41
N TRP A 246 -14.94 11.99 30.96
CA TRP A 246 -14.58 11.33 32.22
C TRP A 246 -13.23 10.62 32.13
N CYS A 247 -12.99 9.87 31.05
CA CYS A 247 -11.70 9.21 30.82
C CYS A 247 -10.56 10.24 30.73
N ILE A 248 -10.77 11.36 30.02
CA ILE A 248 -9.78 12.43 29.92
C ILE A 248 -9.53 13.05 31.30
N ALA A 249 -10.57 13.38 32.06
CA ALA A 249 -10.44 13.96 33.40
C ALA A 249 -9.63 13.06 34.35
N GLY A 250 -9.94 11.75 34.39
CA GLY A 250 -9.16 10.78 35.16
C GLY A 250 -7.69 10.71 34.71
N SER A 251 -7.43 10.69 33.40
CA SER A 251 -6.07 10.68 32.86
C SER A 251 -5.27 11.94 33.22
N LEU A 252 -5.91 13.11 33.23
CA LEU A 252 -5.28 14.38 33.59
C LEU A 252 -4.85 14.40 35.06
N LEU A 253 -5.69 13.88 35.97
CA LEU A 253 -5.35 13.78 37.39
C LEU A 253 -4.15 12.86 37.63
N ILE A 254 -4.11 11.71 36.95
CA ILE A 254 -3.00 10.74 37.05
C ILE A 254 -1.72 11.35 36.50
N ILE A 255 -1.74 11.90 35.28
CA ILE A 255 -0.57 12.49 34.62
C ILE A 255 -0.06 13.70 35.43
N GLY A 256 -0.97 14.57 35.90
CA GLY A 256 -0.63 15.74 36.69
C GLY A 256 0.03 15.37 38.03
N SER A 257 -0.55 14.40 38.76
CA SER A 257 0.01 13.90 40.03
C SER A 257 1.39 13.27 39.82
N PHE A 258 1.54 12.46 38.77
CA PHE A 258 2.81 11.82 38.43
C PHE A 258 3.89 12.83 38.04
N LEU A 259 3.53 13.85 37.25
CA LEU A 259 4.42 14.93 36.85
C LEU A 259 4.91 15.71 38.08
N LEU A 260 4.00 16.11 38.99
CA LEU A 260 4.37 16.83 40.21
C LEU A 260 5.27 15.99 41.11
N PHE A 261 4.97 14.70 41.29
CA PHE A 261 5.80 13.79 42.07
C PHE A 261 7.21 13.66 41.49
N ARG A 262 7.33 13.50 40.17
CA ARG A 262 8.63 13.35 39.49
C ARG A 262 9.46 14.62 39.53
N GLU A 263 8.85 15.77 39.35
CA GLU A 263 9.55 17.05 39.39
C GLU A 263 10.02 17.36 40.82
N ARG A 264 9.22 17.03 41.85
CA ARG A 264 9.62 17.18 43.26
C ARG A 264 10.74 16.22 43.68
N LYS A 265 10.73 14.98 43.19
CA LYS A 265 11.77 13.97 43.48
C LYS A 265 12.97 14.02 42.54
N TYR A 266 13.08 15.05 41.71
CA TYR A 266 14.20 15.19 40.79
C TYR A 266 15.51 15.35 41.58
N LYS A 267 16.37 14.33 41.48
CA LYS A 267 17.77 14.42 41.85
C LYS A 267 18.57 14.66 40.58
N GLU A 268 19.53 15.58 40.64
CA GLU A 268 20.44 15.86 39.54
C GLU A 268 21.16 14.57 39.16
N PHE A 269 20.70 13.92 38.09
CA PHE A 269 21.32 12.70 37.61
C PHE A 269 22.51 13.13 36.77
N ILE A 270 23.73 12.92 37.29
CA ILE A 270 24.95 13.08 36.48
C ILE A 270 24.76 12.22 35.24
N ILE A 271 24.61 12.89 34.09
CA ILE A 271 24.49 12.19 32.82
C ILE A 271 25.85 11.59 32.53
N ASN A 272 26.09 10.37 33.03
CA ASN A 272 27.26 9.62 32.66
C ASN A 272 27.20 9.42 31.14
N ASN A 273 28.16 10.01 30.45
CA ASN A 273 28.26 10.08 28.99
C ASN A 273 28.61 8.71 28.37
N SER A 274 28.41 7.63 29.13
CA SER A 274 28.75 6.26 28.78
C SER A 274 27.64 5.66 27.92
N TYR A 275 27.45 6.20 26.71
CA TYR A 275 27.08 5.29 25.62
C TYR A 275 28.23 4.29 25.49
N ILE A 276 27.96 3.01 25.77
CA ILE A 276 28.96 1.95 25.60
C ILE A 276 29.25 1.89 24.10
N ARG A 277 30.39 2.44 23.72
CA ARG A 277 30.73 2.93 22.38
C ARG A 277 30.75 1.83 21.30
N ASP A 278 30.79 0.55 21.69
CA ASP A 278 31.20 -0.55 20.79
C ASP A 278 30.30 -1.78 20.68
N GLN A 279 29.10 -1.79 21.27
CA GLN A 279 28.20 -2.94 21.14
C GLN A 279 27.35 -2.86 19.87
N LEU A 280 27.91 -3.28 18.73
CA LEU A 280 27.19 -3.45 17.45
C LEU A 280 26.07 -4.50 17.51
N VAL A 281 26.17 -5.46 18.45
CA VAL A 281 25.20 -6.56 18.61
C VAL A 281 23.79 -6.05 18.89
N ARG A 282 23.61 -5.08 19.79
CA ARG A 282 22.26 -4.59 20.15
C ARG A 282 21.57 -3.85 18.97
N PRO A 283 22.22 -2.91 18.26
CA PRO A 283 21.67 -2.34 17.03
C PRO A 283 21.26 -3.39 15.99
N VAL A 284 22.08 -4.43 15.78
CA VAL A 284 21.80 -5.51 14.83
C VAL A 284 20.58 -6.33 15.27
N LEU A 285 20.51 -6.72 16.55
CA LEU A 285 19.36 -7.47 17.06
C LEU A 285 18.06 -6.67 16.97
N LEU A 286 18.11 -5.36 17.26
CA LEU A 286 16.93 -4.50 17.16
C LEU A 286 16.45 -4.35 15.72
N ILE A 287 17.36 -4.19 14.75
CA ILE A 287 16.96 -4.06 13.34
C ILE A 287 16.39 -5.37 12.79
N VAL A 288 16.96 -6.51 13.17
CA VAL A 288 16.44 -7.84 12.81
C VAL A 288 15.05 -8.04 13.40
N PHE A 289 14.86 -7.68 14.68
CA PHE A 289 13.54 -7.74 15.32
C PHE A 289 12.51 -6.85 14.60
N ILE A 290 12.87 -5.61 14.26
CA ILE A 290 11.98 -4.70 13.52
C ILE A 290 11.65 -5.27 12.13
N PHE A 291 12.63 -5.89 11.45
CA PHE A 291 12.41 -6.49 10.13
C PHE A 291 11.46 -7.69 10.17
N ILE A 292 11.62 -8.57 11.18
CA ILE A 292 10.71 -9.70 11.43
C ILE A 292 9.31 -9.18 11.73
N LEU A 293 9.20 -8.20 12.64
CA LEU A 293 7.93 -7.59 13.02
C LEU A 293 7.22 -6.96 11.81
N TYR A 294 7.97 -6.21 10.99
CA TYR A 294 7.48 -5.60 9.75
C TYR A 294 7.02 -6.66 8.73
N GLY A 295 7.74 -7.77 8.59
CA GLY A 295 7.36 -8.89 7.71
C GLY A 295 6.05 -9.57 8.13
N ILE A 296 5.88 -9.83 9.43
CA ILE A 296 4.66 -10.44 10.00
C ILE A 296 3.46 -9.50 9.83
N THR A 297 3.66 -8.20 10.05
CA THR A 297 2.59 -7.19 10.04
C THR A 297 2.47 -6.43 8.72
N LYS A 298 3.06 -6.94 7.62
CA LYS A 298 3.14 -6.22 6.33
C LYS A 298 1.80 -5.77 5.74
N ASN A 299 0.73 -6.53 6.02
CA ASN A 299 -0.63 -6.26 5.53
C ASN A 299 -1.33 -5.16 6.34
N TRP A 300 -0.84 -4.89 7.55
CA TRP A 300 -1.33 -3.81 8.39
C TRP A 300 -0.76 -2.47 7.98
N PHE A 301 0.29 -2.37 7.17
CA PHE A 301 0.81 -1.06 6.77
C PHE A 301 0.21 -0.59 5.43
N ASP A 302 -0.32 0.62 5.43
CA ASP A 302 -0.72 1.33 4.21
C ASP A 302 0.52 1.75 3.40
N ILE A 303 0.34 2.06 2.11
CA ILE A 303 1.42 2.48 1.19
C ILE A 303 2.20 3.67 1.77
N MET A 304 1.50 4.66 2.31
CA MET A 304 2.12 5.86 2.90
C MET A 304 2.87 5.56 4.21
N GLU A 305 2.36 4.61 5.00
CA GLU A 305 3.00 4.14 6.24
C GLU A 305 4.27 3.34 5.93
N LYS A 306 4.20 2.45 4.93
CA LYS A 306 5.36 1.74 4.39
C LYS A 306 6.41 2.73 3.93
N LEU A 307 6.03 3.73 3.13
CA LEU A 307 6.97 4.75 2.65
C LEU A 307 7.68 5.45 3.82
N SER A 308 6.93 5.82 4.87
CA SER A 308 7.48 6.49 6.05
C SER A 308 8.45 5.62 6.84
N ILE A 309 8.18 4.31 6.97
CA ILE A 309 9.09 3.35 7.61
C ILE A 309 10.36 3.20 6.78
N HIS A 310 10.25 3.01 5.47
CA HIS A 310 11.39 2.85 4.57
C HIS A 310 12.32 4.06 4.56
N LEU A 311 11.75 5.27 4.65
CA LEU A 311 12.51 6.52 4.69
C LEU A 311 13.50 6.59 5.85
N ILE A 312 13.20 5.97 6.99
CA ILE A 312 14.13 5.85 8.14
C ILE A 312 14.96 4.56 8.05
N LEU A 313 14.33 3.45 7.63
CA LEU A 313 14.96 2.13 7.62
C LEU A 313 16.17 2.08 6.68
N PHE A 314 16.09 2.64 5.46
CA PHE A 314 17.20 2.62 4.51
C PHE A 314 18.46 3.32 5.04
N PRO A 315 18.41 4.58 5.52
CA PRO A 315 19.56 5.22 6.16
C PRO A 315 20.12 4.42 7.34
N VAL A 316 19.25 3.82 8.16
CA VAL A 316 19.68 3.00 9.31
C VAL A 316 20.44 1.76 8.84
N ILE A 317 19.95 1.04 7.83
CA ILE A 317 20.61 -0.13 7.25
C ILE A 317 21.97 0.28 6.68
N ILE A 318 22.02 1.33 5.86
CA ILE A 318 23.27 1.82 5.26
C ILE A 318 24.30 2.16 6.35
N MET A 319 23.88 2.89 7.39
CA MET A 319 24.76 3.25 8.50
C MET A 319 25.23 2.04 9.31
N LEU A 320 24.36 1.05 9.51
CA LEU A 320 24.68 -0.17 10.23
C LEU A 320 25.64 -1.04 9.42
N CYS A 321 25.37 -1.27 8.14
CA CYS A 321 26.27 -1.95 7.20
C CYS A 321 27.63 -1.26 7.15
N TRP A 322 27.66 0.06 7.06
CA TRP A 322 28.91 0.83 7.08
C TRP A 322 29.69 0.64 8.38
N LYS A 323 29.02 0.64 9.54
CA LYS A 323 29.69 0.37 10.83
C LYS A 323 30.18 -1.06 10.97
N VAL A 324 29.40 -2.05 10.52
CA VAL A 324 29.81 -3.46 10.47
C VAL A 324 31.05 -3.58 9.60
N PHE A 325 30.99 -3.02 8.39
CA PHE A 325 32.11 -2.99 7.46
C PHE A 325 33.34 -2.36 8.10
N GLN A 326 33.24 -1.18 8.70
CA GLN A 326 34.35 -0.52 9.38
C GLN A 326 34.97 -1.35 10.52
N LYS A 327 34.16 -2.14 11.24
CA LYS A 327 34.60 -2.96 12.38
C LYS A 327 35.32 -4.24 11.94
N PHE A 328 34.83 -4.89 10.88
CA PHE A 328 35.36 -6.17 10.41
C PHE A 328 36.38 -6.05 9.27
N THR A 329 36.64 -4.84 8.77
CA THR A 329 37.63 -4.60 7.71
C THR A 329 38.71 -3.60 8.13
N LEU A 330 39.96 -3.97 7.86
CA LEU A 330 41.12 -3.11 8.06
C LEU A 330 41.07 -1.93 7.09
N PRO A 331 41.38 -0.68 7.53
CA PRO A 331 41.24 0.51 6.71
C PRO A 331 41.94 0.44 5.34
N ARG A 332 43.14 -0.15 5.29
CA ARG A 332 43.95 -0.30 4.06
C ARG A 332 43.32 -1.23 3.01
N TYR A 333 42.50 -2.19 3.42
CA TYR A 333 41.93 -3.22 2.55
C TYR A 333 40.43 -3.04 2.26
N ARG A 334 39.82 -1.97 2.76
CA ARG A 334 38.38 -1.67 2.54
C ARG A 334 38.01 -1.58 1.07
N TRP A 335 38.86 -0.96 0.26
CA TRP A 335 38.57 -0.85 -1.18
C TRP A 335 38.62 -2.22 -1.87
N MET A 336 39.54 -3.09 -1.48
CA MET A 336 39.62 -4.46 -2.00
C MET A 336 38.41 -5.30 -1.60
N THR A 337 37.98 -5.26 -0.32
CA THR A 337 36.79 -6.00 0.11
C THR A 337 35.50 -5.48 -0.54
N ALA A 338 35.38 -4.17 -0.73
CA ALA A 338 34.28 -3.59 -1.50
C ALA A 338 34.33 -4.01 -2.99
N MET A 339 35.52 -4.05 -3.59
CA MET A 339 35.71 -4.55 -4.96
C MET A 339 35.37 -6.03 -5.08
N VAL A 340 35.69 -6.88 -4.09
CA VAL A 340 35.31 -8.30 -4.12
C VAL A 340 33.79 -8.46 -4.13
N CYS A 341 33.05 -7.72 -3.28
CA CYS A 341 31.58 -7.75 -3.30
C CYS A 341 31.01 -7.30 -4.66
N PHE A 342 31.58 -6.24 -5.25
CA PHE A 342 31.19 -5.76 -6.58
C PHE A 342 31.55 -6.76 -7.69
N PHE A 343 32.74 -7.37 -7.58
CA PHE A 343 33.25 -8.36 -8.54
C PHE A 343 32.45 -9.66 -8.46
N SER A 344 31.98 -10.09 -7.29
CA SER A 344 31.04 -11.21 -7.16
C SER A 344 29.73 -10.95 -7.89
N ILE A 345 29.16 -9.74 -7.76
CA ILE A 345 27.95 -9.33 -8.50
C ILE A 345 28.24 -9.27 -10.02
N ALA A 346 29.40 -8.75 -10.42
CA ALA A 346 29.81 -8.69 -11.82
C ALA A 346 30.07 -10.08 -12.43
N LEU A 347 30.65 -11.02 -11.67
CA LEU A 347 30.87 -12.41 -12.09
C LEU A 347 29.56 -13.20 -12.19
N MET A 348 28.58 -12.92 -11.32
CA MET A 348 27.23 -13.47 -11.48
C MET A 348 26.54 -12.97 -12.77
N SER A 349 27.08 -11.96 -13.46
CA SER A 349 26.60 -11.55 -14.79
C SER A 349 27.21 -12.34 -15.96
N GLN A 350 28.12 -13.29 -15.72
CA GLN A 350 28.71 -14.11 -16.78
C GLN A 350 27.95 -15.43 -16.95
N THR A 351 27.07 -15.48 -17.94
CA THR A 351 26.38 -16.73 -18.34
C THR A 351 26.90 -17.22 -19.68
N TYR A 352 26.96 -18.55 -19.81
CA TYR A 352 27.59 -19.31 -20.89
C TYR A 352 27.04 -18.94 -22.27
N ILE A 353 27.86 -18.34 -23.15
CA ILE A 353 27.51 -18.08 -24.55
C ILE A 353 27.69 -19.38 -25.35
N PRO A 354 26.65 -19.94 -25.99
CA PRO A 354 26.81 -21.14 -26.81
C PRO A 354 27.75 -20.87 -28.01
N LYS A 355 28.72 -21.78 -28.19
CA LYS A 355 29.92 -21.63 -29.04
C LYS A 355 29.72 -21.78 -30.56
N ASN A 356 28.49 -21.65 -31.10
CA ASN A 356 28.25 -21.67 -32.56
C ASN A 356 27.02 -20.83 -32.96
N PRO A 357 27.19 -19.55 -33.36
CA PRO A 357 26.09 -18.59 -33.54
C PRO A 357 25.70 -18.27 -35.00
N GLU A 358 26.12 -19.07 -36.00
CA GLU A 358 26.10 -18.61 -37.41
C GLU A 358 24.91 -19.06 -38.27
N ASP A 359 24.00 -19.90 -37.77
CA ASP A 359 22.89 -20.42 -38.59
C ASP A 359 21.64 -19.55 -38.48
N LYS A 360 21.19 -19.03 -39.62
CA LYS A 360 19.87 -18.41 -39.75
C LYS A 360 18.83 -19.52 -39.65
N ILE A 361 17.89 -19.41 -38.70
CA ILE A 361 16.83 -20.39 -38.50
C ILE A 361 15.50 -19.77 -38.85
N THR A 362 14.79 -20.38 -39.79
CA THR A 362 13.42 -19.99 -40.15
C THR A 362 12.51 -21.19 -39.95
N TYR A 363 11.36 -20.97 -39.33
CA TYR A 363 10.32 -22.00 -39.18
C TYR A 363 8.94 -21.35 -39.04
N THR A 364 7.91 -22.11 -39.38
CA THR A 364 6.51 -21.71 -39.17
C THR A 364 5.91 -22.60 -38.10
N GLU A 365 5.37 -22.01 -37.05
CA GLU A 365 4.74 -22.69 -35.94
C GLU A 365 3.21 -22.58 -36.07
N VAL A 366 2.53 -23.72 -36.09
CA VAL A 366 1.06 -23.77 -36.06
C VAL A 366 0.66 -24.35 -34.73
N GLY A 367 -0.21 -23.64 -34.02
CA GLY A 367 -0.66 -24.02 -32.69
C GLY A 367 -2.16 -23.99 -32.53
N ILE A 368 -2.63 -24.84 -31.62
CA ILE A 368 -3.99 -24.86 -31.11
C ILE A 368 -3.93 -24.81 -29.59
N GLY A 369 -4.97 -24.28 -28.97
CA GLY A 369 -5.04 -24.24 -27.51
C GLY A 369 -6.38 -23.77 -27.03
N GLY A 370 -6.54 -23.81 -25.72
CA GLY A 370 -7.76 -23.39 -25.07
C GLY A 370 -7.51 -22.81 -23.70
N MET A 371 -8.55 -22.19 -23.17
CA MET A 371 -8.57 -21.63 -21.83
C MET A 371 -9.91 -21.91 -21.17
N ILE A 372 -9.81 -22.30 -19.91
CA ILE A 372 -10.94 -22.41 -19.00
C ILE A 372 -10.70 -21.38 -17.90
N SER A 373 -11.70 -20.55 -17.64
CA SER A 373 -11.66 -19.63 -16.51
C SER A 373 -12.92 -19.75 -15.67
N LYS A 374 -12.73 -19.58 -14.36
CA LYS A 374 -13.83 -19.44 -13.41
C LYS A 374 -13.47 -18.35 -12.42
N TYR A 375 -14.36 -17.40 -12.23
CA TYR A 375 -14.17 -16.38 -11.23
C TYR A 375 -15.44 -15.96 -10.54
N TYR A 376 -15.26 -15.60 -9.27
CA TYR A 376 -16.28 -15.04 -8.41
C TYR A 376 -15.93 -13.59 -8.16
N GLU A 377 -16.93 -12.72 -8.29
CA GLU A 377 -16.79 -11.31 -7.98
C GLU A 377 -17.90 -10.92 -7.02
N SER A 378 -17.51 -10.47 -5.83
CA SER A 378 -18.43 -9.79 -4.91
C SER A 378 -18.47 -8.32 -5.29
N VAL A 379 -19.58 -7.90 -5.90
CA VAL A 379 -19.82 -6.50 -6.19
C VAL A 379 -20.59 -5.94 -5.00
N ARG A 380 -19.95 -5.03 -4.26
CA ARG A 380 -20.67 -4.18 -3.31
C ARG A 380 -21.20 -3.00 -4.09
N GLN A 381 -22.52 -2.80 -4.07
CA GLN A 381 -23.08 -1.53 -4.53
C GLN A 381 -22.62 -0.45 -3.55
N TYR A 382 -21.73 0.42 -4.02
CA TYR A 382 -21.19 1.50 -3.20
C TYR A 382 -22.18 2.67 -3.22
N GLU A 383 -22.86 2.93 -2.09
CA GLU A 383 -23.54 4.22 -1.85
C GLU A 383 -22.54 5.38 -1.63
N GLY A 384 -21.23 5.08 -1.61
CA GLY A 384 -20.13 6.02 -1.45
C GLY A 384 -19.28 5.72 -0.21
N GLU A 385 -17.96 5.92 -0.31
CA GLU A 385 -17.08 5.97 0.87
C GLU A 385 -16.91 7.43 1.30
N ILE A 386 -17.42 7.79 2.48
CA ILE A 386 -17.09 9.06 3.10
C ILE A 386 -15.81 8.83 3.92
N MET A 387 -14.67 9.21 3.36
CA MET A 387 -13.38 9.12 4.06
C MET A 387 -13.38 10.05 5.28
N GLY A 388 -12.98 9.54 6.45
CA GLY A 388 -12.69 10.36 7.62
C GLY A 388 -11.45 9.88 8.37
N CYS A 389 -11.06 10.60 9.42
CA CYS A 389 -9.79 10.33 10.09
C CYS A 389 -9.68 8.99 10.82
N LEU A 390 -10.79 8.27 10.98
CA LEU A 390 -10.87 6.96 11.60
C LEU A 390 -11.00 5.82 10.57
N GLY A 391 -11.07 6.13 9.27
CA GLY A 391 -11.31 5.16 8.19
C GLY A 391 -12.46 5.60 7.26
N PRO A 392 -12.77 4.81 6.23
CA PRO A 392 -13.97 5.02 5.41
C PRO A 392 -15.23 4.76 6.24
N TYR A 393 -16.14 5.75 6.31
CA TYR A 393 -17.50 5.55 6.76
C TYR A 393 -18.30 5.02 5.56
N ALA A 394 -18.52 3.71 5.49
CA ALA A 394 -19.29 3.09 4.42
C ALA A 394 -20.66 2.62 4.95
N LYS A 395 -21.75 3.04 4.29
CA LYS A 395 -22.97 2.23 4.19
C LYS A 395 -22.65 1.16 3.14
N PHE A 396 -22.53 -0.09 3.56
CA PHE A 396 -22.46 -1.21 2.63
C PHE A 396 -23.89 -1.63 2.31
N SER A 397 -24.29 -1.63 1.04
CA SER A 397 -25.39 -2.49 0.62
C SER A 397 -24.95 -3.96 0.76
N LYS A 398 -25.91 -4.90 0.77
CA LYS A 398 -25.59 -6.33 0.77
C LYS A 398 -24.66 -6.64 -0.41
N PRO A 399 -23.55 -7.38 -0.20
CA PRO A 399 -22.69 -7.79 -1.29
C PRO A 399 -23.49 -8.72 -2.21
N GLU A 400 -23.60 -8.38 -3.49
CA GLU A 400 -24.13 -9.31 -4.49
C GLU A 400 -22.98 -10.16 -5.03
N MET A 401 -23.19 -11.46 -5.14
CA MET A 401 -22.20 -12.39 -5.67
C MET A 401 -22.47 -12.70 -7.14
N HIS A 402 -21.45 -12.50 -7.97
CA HIS A 402 -21.49 -12.83 -9.38
C HIS A 402 -20.56 -14.00 -9.67
N GLU A 403 -21.05 -14.99 -10.38
CA GLU A 403 -20.28 -16.12 -10.88
C GLU A 403 -20.07 -15.98 -12.39
N PHE A 404 -18.80 -16.12 -12.80
CA PHE A 404 -18.41 -16.04 -14.19
C PHE A 404 -17.61 -17.29 -14.57
N SER A 405 -17.95 -17.87 -15.71
CA SER A 405 -17.21 -18.99 -16.27
C SER A 405 -17.06 -18.84 -17.78
N SER A 406 -15.94 -19.30 -18.31
CA SER A 406 -15.67 -19.28 -19.74
C SER A 406 -14.92 -20.50 -20.20
N ILE A 407 -15.20 -20.88 -21.44
CA ILE A 407 -14.41 -21.85 -22.19
C ILE A 407 -14.15 -21.29 -23.58
N SER A 408 -12.90 -21.39 -24.02
CA SER A 408 -12.47 -20.79 -25.29
C SER A 408 -11.38 -21.61 -25.94
N TYR A 409 -11.34 -21.54 -27.26
CA TYR A 409 -10.37 -22.22 -28.11
C TYR A 409 -9.80 -21.21 -29.10
N GLY A 410 -8.56 -21.42 -29.50
CA GLY A 410 -7.94 -20.62 -30.54
C GLY A 410 -6.87 -21.37 -31.29
N PHE A 411 -6.59 -20.87 -32.48
CA PHE A 411 -5.51 -21.34 -33.33
C PHE A 411 -4.60 -20.17 -33.71
N HIS A 412 -3.33 -20.44 -33.90
CA HIS A 412 -2.38 -19.47 -34.43
C HIS A 412 -1.44 -20.06 -35.46
N VAL A 413 -1.02 -19.20 -36.37
CA VAL A 413 0.08 -19.44 -37.28
C VAL A 413 1.12 -18.37 -37.00
N THR A 414 2.34 -18.79 -36.67
CA THR A 414 3.44 -17.90 -36.34
C THR A 414 4.63 -18.18 -37.23
N HIS A 415 5.10 -17.18 -37.96
CA HIS A 415 6.36 -17.25 -38.68
C HIS A 415 7.50 -16.69 -37.81
N TYR A 416 8.58 -17.47 -37.67
CA TYR A 416 9.78 -17.06 -36.94
C TYR A 416 10.97 -16.92 -37.89
N GLU A 417 11.67 -15.80 -37.79
CA GLU A 417 12.95 -15.56 -38.43
C GLU A 417 14.01 -15.24 -37.36
N VAL A 418 14.95 -16.16 -37.16
CA VAL A 418 16.10 -15.98 -36.26
C VAL A 418 17.32 -15.64 -37.12
N LYS A 419 17.69 -14.36 -37.13
CA LYS A 419 18.83 -13.85 -37.94
C LYS A 419 20.18 -14.04 -37.25
N SER A 420 20.19 -14.13 -35.91
CA SER A 420 21.35 -14.36 -35.06
C SER A 420 20.87 -14.92 -33.72
N LEU A 421 21.76 -15.49 -32.91
CA LEU A 421 21.48 -16.05 -31.57
C LEU A 421 20.60 -15.11 -30.71
N TYR A 422 20.76 -13.81 -30.92
CA TYR A 422 20.12 -12.74 -30.16
C TYR A 422 19.13 -11.88 -30.95
N LYS A 423 18.88 -12.13 -32.24
CA LYS A 423 17.95 -11.32 -33.05
C LYS A 423 16.85 -12.21 -33.62
N ARG A 424 15.65 -12.08 -33.06
CA ARG A 424 14.46 -12.82 -33.51
C ARG A 424 13.38 -11.86 -33.95
N PHE A 425 12.75 -12.24 -35.04
CA PHE A 425 11.53 -11.63 -35.51
C PHE A 425 10.43 -12.69 -35.50
N LYS A 426 9.26 -12.32 -34.98
CA LYS A 426 8.07 -13.16 -34.92
C LYS A 426 6.91 -12.38 -35.53
N PHE A 427 6.22 -13.01 -36.47
CA PHE A 427 4.92 -12.55 -36.96
C PHE A 427 3.89 -13.63 -36.67
N ARG A 428 2.84 -13.29 -35.93
CA ARG A 428 1.77 -14.20 -35.53
C ARG A 428 0.44 -13.69 -36.05
N PHE A 429 -0.33 -14.58 -36.65
CA PHE A 429 -1.75 -14.40 -36.86
C PHE A 429 -2.49 -15.44 -36.03
N ALA A 430 -3.56 -15.01 -35.35
CA ALA A 430 -4.36 -15.91 -34.55
C ALA A 430 -5.84 -15.61 -34.69
N ALA A 431 -6.67 -16.64 -34.52
CA ALA A 431 -8.11 -16.49 -34.38
C ALA A 431 -8.64 -17.40 -33.28
N PHE A 432 -9.69 -16.95 -32.60
CA PHE A 432 -10.22 -17.59 -31.41
C PHE A 432 -11.73 -17.44 -31.32
N ALA A 433 -12.36 -18.40 -30.65
CA ALA A 433 -13.78 -18.41 -30.36
C ALA A 433 -14.08 -19.08 -29.02
N GLY A 434 -15.17 -18.71 -28.38
CA GLY A 434 -15.57 -19.32 -27.12
C GLY A 434 -16.86 -18.79 -26.55
N LYS A 435 -17.24 -19.37 -25.41
CA LYS A 435 -18.48 -19.09 -24.70
C LYS A 435 -18.17 -18.52 -23.33
N TYR A 436 -18.90 -17.48 -22.97
CA TYR A 436 -18.83 -16.79 -21.69
C TYR A 436 -20.19 -16.89 -21.01
N HIS A 437 -20.19 -17.27 -19.74
CA HIS A 437 -21.38 -17.44 -18.91
C HIS A 437 -21.22 -16.56 -17.67
N ALA A 438 -22.19 -15.69 -17.44
CA ALA A 438 -22.25 -14.80 -16.29
C ALA A 438 -23.58 -15.01 -15.56
N SER A 439 -23.55 -15.15 -14.24
CA SER A 439 -24.75 -15.28 -13.42
C SER A 439 -24.66 -14.47 -12.14
N ASN A 440 -25.78 -13.87 -11.71
CA ASN A 440 -25.93 -13.36 -10.36
C ASN A 440 -26.43 -14.50 -9.45
N VAL A 441 -25.68 -14.78 -8.40
CA VAL A 441 -26.02 -15.80 -7.41
C VAL A 441 -27.25 -15.39 -6.59
N ASP A 442 -27.45 -14.09 -6.35
CA ASP A 442 -28.52 -13.57 -5.49
C ASP A 442 -29.81 -13.25 -6.27
N SER A 443 -29.73 -12.66 -7.46
CA SER A 443 -30.90 -12.33 -8.29
C SER A 443 -31.31 -13.43 -9.29
N LYS A 444 -30.51 -14.49 -9.45
CA LYS A 444 -30.66 -15.58 -10.43
C LYS A 444 -30.68 -15.15 -11.90
N ASP A 445 -30.24 -13.93 -12.22
CA ASP A 445 -30.10 -13.49 -13.61
C ASP A 445 -28.92 -14.21 -14.29
N VAL A 446 -29.10 -14.61 -15.54
CA VAL A 446 -28.12 -15.44 -16.29
C VAL A 446 -27.93 -14.90 -17.70
N ARG A 447 -26.68 -14.68 -18.09
CA ARG A 447 -26.29 -14.25 -19.44
C ARG A 447 -25.28 -15.20 -20.07
N ASN A 448 -25.50 -15.53 -21.34
CA ASN A 448 -24.62 -16.36 -22.15
C ASN A 448 -24.19 -15.56 -23.38
N GLU A 449 -22.88 -15.50 -23.62
CA GLU A 449 -22.30 -14.76 -24.74
C GLU A 449 -21.33 -15.62 -25.55
N VAL A 450 -21.27 -15.37 -26.86
CA VAL A 450 -20.30 -15.98 -27.77
C VAL A 450 -19.31 -14.91 -28.19
N THR A 451 -18.03 -15.20 -28.02
CA THR A 451 -16.92 -14.30 -28.33
C THR A 451 -16.12 -14.85 -29.51
N ILE A 452 -15.83 -14.01 -30.50
CA ILE A 452 -15.06 -14.37 -31.70
C ILE A 452 -14.12 -13.21 -32.02
N GLY A 453 -12.85 -13.52 -32.29
CA GLY A 453 -11.88 -12.50 -32.67
C GLY A 453 -10.64 -13.05 -33.36
N PHE A 454 -9.85 -12.14 -33.89
CA PHE A 454 -8.56 -12.43 -34.49
C PHE A 454 -7.52 -11.37 -34.10
N ASN A 455 -6.25 -11.73 -34.20
CA ASN A 455 -5.15 -10.93 -33.68
C ASN A 455 -3.87 -11.09 -34.51
N PRO A 456 -3.55 -10.12 -35.39
CA PRO A 456 -2.21 -9.95 -35.94
C PRO A 456 -1.25 -9.34 -34.91
N TYR A 457 -0.06 -9.94 -34.78
CA TYR A 457 0.95 -9.55 -33.80
C TYR A 457 2.38 -9.67 -34.36
N LEU A 458 3.19 -8.66 -34.09
CA LEU A 458 4.59 -8.53 -34.49
C LEU A 458 5.47 -8.44 -33.24
N GLN A 459 6.63 -9.09 -33.25
CA GLN A 459 7.60 -8.99 -32.16
C GLN A 459 9.04 -9.05 -32.66
N TRP A 460 9.85 -8.14 -32.12
CA TRP A 460 11.28 -8.02 -32.32
C TRP A 460 11.98 -8.22 -30.99
N ASP A 461 12.84 -9.23 -30.95
CA ASP A 461 13.60 -9.59 -29.76
C ASP A 461 15.09 -9.49 -30.04
N TRP A 462 15.74 -8.54 -29.38
CA TRP A 462 17.19 -8.43 -29.22
C TRP A 462 17.66 -9.09 -27.92
N HIS A 463 18.96 -9.28 -27.72
CA HIS A 463 19.48 -9.93 -26.50
C HIS A 463 18.88 -9.32 -25.22
N ASN A 464 19.00 -8.00 -25.08
CA ASN A 464 18.64 -7.27 -23.85
C ASN A 464 17.30 -6.54 -23.91
N VAL A 465 16.69 -6.42 -25.08
CA VAL A 465 15.46 -5.65 -25.27
C VAL A 465 14.54 -6.43 -26.20
N GLY A 466 13.28 -6.55 -25.84
CA GLY A 466 12.22 -7.07 -26.70
C GLY A 466 11.10 -6.07 -26.81
N PHE A 467 10.56 -5.90 -28.02
CA PHE A 467 9.41 -5.06 -28.29
C PHE A 467 8.43 -5.82 -29.18
N GLY A 468 7.15 -5.81 -28.83
CA GLY A 468 6.10 -6.37 -29.66
C GLY A 468 4.86 -5.51 -29.65
N THR A 469 4.12 -5.57 -30.74
CA THR A 469 2.88 -4.83 -30.93
C THR A 469 1.91 -5.62 -31.79
N GLY A 470 0.62 -5.46 -31.55
CA GLY A 470 -0.44 -6.12 -32.29
C GLY A 470 -1.78 -5.48 -31.99
N ILE A 471 -2.85 -6.04 -32.56
CA ILE A 471 -4.21 -5.55 -32.37
C ILE A 471 -5.15 -6.74 -32.27
N HIS A 472 -5.98 -6.79 -31.23
CA HIS A 472 -7.13 -7.68 -31.18
C HIS A 472 -8.32 -7.02 -31.89
N VAL A 473 -8.99 -7.77 -32.75
CA VAL A 473 -10.22 -7.34 -33.45
C VAL A 473 -11.31 -8.38 -33.22
N GLY A 474 -12.50 -7.92 -32.83
CA GLY A 474 -13.67 -8.78 -32.58
C GLY A 474 -14.26 -8.60 -31.19
N SER A 475 -15.12 -9.52 -30.78
CA SER A 475 -15.72 -9.54 -29.43
C SER A 475 -14.84 -10.35 -28.49
N PHE A 476 -14.10 -9.65 -27.63
CA PHE A 476 -13.31 -10.26 -26.57
C PHE A 476 -13.64 -9.60 -25.24
N ASN A 477 -13.68 -10.41 -24.18
CA ASN A 477 -13.82 -9.91 -22.83
C ASN A 477 -12.42 -9.86 -22.21
N TYR A 478 -12.09 -8.80 -21.47
CA TYR A 478 -10.92 -8.79 -20.59
C TYR A 478 -11.39 -8.94 -19.15
N ALA A 479 -10.54 -9.52 -18.32
CA ALA A 479 -10.76 -9.61 -16.88
C ALA A 479 -10.57 -8.23 -16.21
N GLN A 480 -11.15 -7.15 -16.74
CA GLN A 480 -11.04 -5.85 -16.11
C GLN A 480 -11.64 -5.91 -14.69
N ILE A 481 -10.95 -5.23 -13.77
CA ILE A 481 -11.51 -4.82 -12.51
C ILE A 481 -12.49 -3.71 -12.87
N HIS A 482 -13.80 -3.97 -12.79
CA HIS A 482 -14.77 -2.87 -12.70
C HIS A 482 -14.52 -2.17 -11.36
N LYS A 483 -13.49 -1.30 -11.30
CA LYS A 483 -13.52 -0.20 -10.36
C LYS A 483 -14.57 0.74 -10.91
N SER A 484 -15.80 0.57 -10.46
CA SER A 484 -16.90 1.48 -10.71
C SER A 484 -16.55 2.86 -10.13
N THR A 485 -15.80 3.65 -10.91
CA THR A 485 -15.73 5.11 -10.72
C THR A 485 -16.90 5.82 -11.39
N LYS A 486 -17.80 5.10 -12.09
CA LYS A 486 -19.09 5.65 -12.52
C LYS A 486 -20.13 5.44 -11.40
N ARG A 487 -20.80 6.54 -11.03
CA ARG A 487 -21.98 6.53 -10.15
C ARG A 487 -23.04 5.65 -10.81
N MET A 488 -23.36 4.51 -10.20
CA MET A 488 -24.43 3.61 -10.68
C MET A 488 -25.75 4.00 -10.00
N ALA A 489 -26.83 4.04 -10.78
CA ALA A 489 -28.18 4.08 -10.24
C ALA A 489 -28.59 2.68 -9.75
N VAL A 490 -29.49 2.63 -8.77
CA VAL A 490 -30.01 1.38 -8.21
C VAL A 490 -30.71 0.58 -9.32
N GLY A 491 -30.19 -0.62 -9.64
CA GLY A 491 -30.81 -1.57 -10.59
C GLY A 491 -30.14 -1.68 -11.96
N GLU A 492 -29.08 -0.94 -12.26
CA GLU A 492 -28.36 -1.04 -13.54
C GLU A 492 -27.18 -2.02 -13.48
N TRP A 493 -27.22 -3.02 -14.37
CA TRP A 493 -26.12 -3.94 -14.66
C TRP A 493 -25.34 -3.38 -15.84
N GLU A 494 -24.10 -2.91 -15.61
CA GLU A 494 -23.26 -2.40 -16.71
C GLU A 494 -23.06 -3.52 -17.74
N ASN A 495 -23.26 -3.20 -19.01
CA ASN A 495 -22.88 -4.07 -20.12
C ASN A 495 -21.40 -4.46 -19.93
N SER A 496 -21.09 -5.75 -19.80
CA SER A 496 -19.71 -6.27 -19.84
C SER A 496 -19.01 -6.04 -21.19
N HIS A 497 -19.64 -5.29 -22.09
CA HIS A 497 -19.06 -4.79 -23.32
C HIS A 497 -18.19 -3.57 -23.01
N ASN A 498 -16.89 -3.79 -22.96
CA ASN A 498 -16.01 -2.76 -23.51
C ASN A 498 -16.31 -2.72 -25.02
N GLU A 499 -16.98 -1.67 -25.50
CA GLU A 499 -17.32 -1.40 -26.92
C GLU A 499 -16.07 -1.16 -27.82
N PHE A 500 -14.92 -1.71 -27.47
CA PHE A 500 -13.71 -1.59 -28.27
C PHE A 500 -13.66 -2.76 -29.26
N TRP A 501 -14.16 -2.53 -30.48
CA TRP A 501 -13.99 -3.45 -31.62
C TRP A 501 -12.52 -3.72 -31.97
N PHE A 502 -11.61 -2.87 -31.48
CA PHE A 502 -10.16 -2.95 -31.64
C PHE A 502 -9.46 -2.69 -30.31
N PHE A 503 -8.47 -3.52 -29.93
CA PHE A 503 -7.68 -3.31 -28.72
C PHE A 503 -6.18 -3.52 -28.96
N PRO A 504 -5.30 -2.58 -28.55
CA PRO A 504 -3.87 -2.69 -28.83
C PRO A 504 -3.20 -3.75 -27.94
N GLN A 505 -2.23 -4.43 -28.52
CA GLN A 505 -1.29 -5.31 -27.81
C GLN A 505 0.07 -4.67 -27.75
N VAL A 506 0.72 -4.80 -26.60
CA VAL A 506 2.10 -4.35 -26.42
C VAL A 506 2.87 -5.39 -25.62
N HIS A 507 4.09 -5.67 -26.03
CA HIS A 507 5.06 -6.47 -25.30
C HIS A 507 6.34 -5.66 -25.12
N LEU A 508 6.83 -5.62 -23.89
CA LEU A 508 8.11 -5.03 -23.55
C LEU A 508 8.91 -6.03 -22.73
N ARG A 509 10.16 -6.25 -23.12
CA ARG A 509 11.14 -7.02 -22.35
C ARG A 509 12.39 -6.20 -22.13
N LEU A 510 12.88 -6.20 -20.89
CA LEU A 510 14.15 -5.62 -20.51
C LEU A 510 15.01 -6.68 -19.79
N GLY A 511 16.19 -6.93 -20.32
CA GLY A 511 17.13 -7.94 -19.83
C GLY A 511 17.41 -9.07 -20.82
N PRO A 512 18.47 -9.84 -20.59
CA PRO A 512 18.89 -10.96 -21.43
C PRO A 512 17.81 -12.05 -21.51
N TYR A 513 17.32 -12.33 -22.71
CA TYR A 513 16.23 -13.29 -22.97
C TYR A 513 16.52 -14.72 -22.44
N ASP A 514 17.75 -15.17 -22.53
CA ASP A 514 18.19 -16.50 -22.15
C ASP A 514 18.37 -16.64 -20.63
N ILE A 515 18.70 -15.57 -19.91
CA ILE A 515 19.08 -15.65 -18.49
C ILE A 515 17.92 -15.24 -17.60
N ALA A 516 17.63 -13.94 -17.53
CA ALA A 516 16.62 -13.37 -16.68
C ALA A 516 16.25 -11.99 -17.22
N TYR A 517 14.96 -11.72 -17.27
CA TYR A 517 14.43 -10.47 -17.80
C TYR A 517 13.15 -10.07 -17.08
N ILE A 518 12.88 -8.77 -17.09
CA ILE A 518 11.60 -8.21 -16.71
C ILE A 518 10.77 -8.10 -17.97
N GLU A 519 9.50 -8.48 -17.88
CA GLU A 519 8.55 -8.33 -18.98
C GLU A 519 7.28 -7.61 -18.55
N GLY A 520 6.75 -6.81 -19.47
CA GLY A 520 5.44 -6.18 -19.39
C GLY A 520 4.62 -6.56 -20.63
N ASN A 521 3.42 -7.08 -20.42
CA ASN A 521 2.47 -7.42 -21.48
C ASN A 521 1.17 -6.62 -21.27
N LEU A 522 0.71 -6.00 -22.34
CA LEU A 522 -0.63 -5.46 -22.50
C LEU A 522 -1.37 -6.33 -23.51
N ALA A 523 -2.40 -7.04 -23.06
CA ALA A 523 -3.24 -7.91 -23.89
C ALA A 523 -2.51 -8.96 -24.77
N ASN A 524 -1.22 -9.21 -24.52
CA ASN A 524 -0.39 -10.13 -25.31
C ASN A 524 -0.31 -11.50 -24.63
N HIS A 525 -1.15 -12.43 -25.08
CA HIS A 525 -1.24 -13.81 -24.56
C HIS A 525 -1.53 -14.82 -25.68
N PHE A 526 -1.69 -16.09 -25.31
CA PHE A 526 -2.17 -17.13 -26.22
C PHE A 526 -3.58 -16.77 -26.71
N PRO A 527 -3.89 -16.88 -28.01
CA PRO A 527 -5.18 -16.43 -28.54
C PRO A 527 -6.33 -17.26 -27.99
N THR A 528 -7.12 -16.68 -27.10
CA THR A 528 -8.39 -17.25 -26.64
C THR A 528 -9.41 -16.13 -26.47
N SER A 529 -10.69 -16.50 -26.50
CA SER A 529 -11.80 -15.56 -26.38
C SER A 529 -12.26 -15.31 -24.93
N SER A 530 -11.63 -16.01 -23.97
CA SER A 530 -11.95 -15.94 -22.55
C SER A 530 -11.36 -14.67 -21.92
N PRO A 531 -11.98 -14.10 -20.87
CA PRO A 531 -11.42 -13.01 -20.09
C PRO A 531 -10.01 -13.31 -19.61
N MET A 532 -9.05 -12.71 -20.31
CA MET A 532 -7.63 -12.81 -20.05
C MET A 532 -7.18 -11.64 -19.18
N PRO A 533 -6.05 -11.79 -18.46
CA PRO A 533 -5.42 -10.66 -17.79
C PRO A 533 -5.02 -9.60 -18.82
N LEU A 534 -5.46 -8.37 -18.59
CA LEU A 534 -5.20 -7.24 -19.48
C LEU A 534 -3.75 -6.74 -19.34
N TYR A 535 -3.26 -6.65 -18.11
CA TYR A 535 -1.90 -6.20 -17.79
C TYR A 535 -1.16 -7.31 -17.07
N MET A 536 0.04 -7.63 -17.53
CA MET A 536 0.93 -8.57 -16.84
C MET A 536 2.31 -7.93 -16.72
N ALA A 537 2.87 -7.95 -15.51
CA ALA A 537 4.24 -7.53 -15.26
C ALA A 537 4.94 -8.60 -14.41
N GLY A 538 6.11 -9.06 -14.84
CA GLY A 538 6.75 -10.18 -14.19
C GLY A 538 8.22 -10.37 -14.54
N LEU A 539 8.78 -11.43 -13.96
CA LEU A 539 10.12 -11.91 -14.22
C LEU A 539 10.03 -13.17 -15.06
N GLY A 540 10.83 -13.23 -16.12
CA GLY A 540 11.00 -14.39 -16.97
C GLY A 540 12.45 -14.86 -16.99
N THR A 541 12.65 -16.15 -17.24
CA THR A 541 13.96 -16.77 -17.49
C THR A 541 13.87 -17.73 -18.67
N GLY A 542 14.90 -17.73 -19.51
CA GLY A 542 15.09 -18.71 -20.58
C GLY A 542 15.90 -19.94 -20.14
N LEU A 543 16.29 -20.03 -18.86
CA LEU A 543 17.13 -21.09 -18.29
C LEU A 543 18.47 -21.31 -19.04
N GLY A 544 19.03 -20.25 -19.61
CA GLY A 544 20.24 -20.27 -20.44
C GLY A 544 20.03 -20.92 -21.82
N ARG A 545 18.79 -21.22 -22.22
CA ARG A 545 18.47 -21.87 -23.49
C ARG A 545 18.00 -20.86 -24.52
N VAL A 546 18.44 -21.08 -25.76
CA VAL A 546 18.05 -20.28 -26.93
C VAL A 546 17.01 -20.99 -27.82
N ASP A 547 16.41 -22.09 -27.39
CA ASP A 547 15.43 -22.85 -28.17
C ASP A 547 13.99 -22.28 -28.12
N GLY A 548 13.77 -21.23 -27.32
CA GLY A 548 12.47 -20.64 -27.07
C GLY A 548 11.86 -21.03 -25.73
N THR A 549 12.60 -21.76 -24.89
CA THR A 549 12.17 -22.09 -23.52
C THR A 549 11.96 -20.82 -22.72
N LYS A 550 10.84 -20.74 -22.00
CA LYS A 550 10.51 -19.63 -21.11
C LYS A 550 9.81 -20.16 -19.87
N ILE A 551 10.25 -19.73 -18.71
CA ILE A 551 9.48 -19.81 -17.47
C ILE A 551 9.34 -18.41 -16.94
N GLY A 552 8.13 -17.99 -16.57
CA GLY A 552 7.87 -16.66 -16.05
C GLY A 552 6.83 -16.66 -14.97
N THR A 553 6.96 -15.72 -14.04
CA THR A 553 5.97 -15.46 -13.00
C THR A 553 5.87 -13.97 -12.74
N GLY A 554 4.71 -13.50 -12.30
CA GLY A 554 4.50 -12.10 -12.06
C GLY A 554 3.13 -11.78 -11.49
N ILE A 555 2.80 -10.51 -11.57
CA ILE A 555 1.53 -9.95 -11.13
C ILE A 555 0.76 -9.53 -12.37
N SER A 556 -0.53 -9.83 -12.39
CA SER A 556 -1.50 -9.36 -13.36
C SER A 556 -2.72 -8.76 -12.66
N ASP A 557 -3.60 -8.14 -13.43
CA ASP A 557 -4.94 -7.75 -12.99
C ASP A 557 -5.81 -8.95 -12.53
N ALA A 558 -5.47 -10.16 -12.97
CA ALA A 558 -6.10 -11.40 -12.51
C ALA A 558 -5.46 -12.02 -11.25
N GLY A 559 -4.36 -11.47 -10.72
CA GLY A 559 -3.67 -11.98 -9.53
C GLY A 559 -2.19 -12.30 -9.78
N TYR A 560 -1.70 -13.41 -9.24
CA TYR A 560 -0.36 -13.92 -9.57
C TYR A 560 -0.48 -14.87 -10.75
N TYR A 561 0.50 -14.85 -11.65
CA TYR A 561 0.53 -15.78 -12.77
C TYR A 561 1.82 -16.58 -12.83
N LEU A 562 1.72 -17.74 -13.45
CA LEU A 562 2.81 -18.62 -13.84
C LEU A 562 2.64 -18.96 -15.32
N GLN A 563 3.72 -18.81 -16.08
CA GLN A 563 3.79 -19.12 -17.49
C GLN A 563 4.97 -20.07 -17.73
N ALA A 564 4.75 -21.10 -18.55
CA ALA A 564 5.80 -21.97 -19.04
C ALA A 564 5.63 -22.24 -20.53
N ILE A 565 6.70 -22.09 -21.31
CA ILE A 565 6.80 -22.49 -22.71
C ILE A 565 7.99 -23.42 -22.84
N TYR A 566 7.76 -24.64 -23.31
CA TYR A 566 8.80 -25.66 -23.43
C TYR A 566 8.78 -26.35 -24.80
N PRO A 567 9.82 -26.14 -25.63
CA PRO A 567 9.99 -26.85 -26.89
C PRO A 567 10.56 -28.28 -26.68
N ILE A 568 9.80 -29.31 -27.04
CA ILE A 568 10.24 -30.72 -27.06
C ILE A 568 10.89 -31.03 -28.41
N LYS A 569 12.15 -31.49 -28.39
CA LYS A 569 12.94 -31.87 -29.57
C LYS A 569 12.94 -30.81 -30.69
N LYS A 570 12.83 -29.52 -30.33
CA LYS A 570 12.75 -28.36 -31.25
C LYS A 570 11.58 -28.37 -32.25
N LYS A 571 10.65 -29.33 -32.16
CA LYS A 571 9.51 -29.49 -33.09
C LYS A 571 8.16 -29.22 -32.43
N PHE A 572 7.93 -29.81 -31.26
CA PHE A 572 6.69 -29.60 -30.50
C PHE A 572 6.91 -28.51 -29.46
N VAL A 573 5.92 -27.68 -29.21
CA VAL A 573 5.97 -26.62 -28.20
C VAL A 573 4.75 -26.77 -27.30
N LEU A 574 5.00 -26.89 -26.01
CA LEU A 574 3.98 -26.85 -24.98
C LEU A 574 3.95 -25.46 -24.36
N GLU A 575 2.75 -24.89 -24.27
CA GLU A 575 2.50 -23.62 -23.61
C GLU A 575 1.50 -23.85 -22.48
N ALA A 576 1.85 -23.44 -21.27
CA ALA A 576 0.98 -23.52 -20.11
C ALA A 576 0.94 -22.16 -19.42
N PHE A 577 -0.26 -21.75 -19.05
CA PHE A 577 -0.51 -20.51 -18.32
C PHE A 577 -1.50 -20.78 -17.19
N TYR A 578 -1.14 -20.32 -16.00
CA TYR A 578 -1.97 -20.40 -14.82
C TYR A 578 -1.98 -19.04 -14.13
N ALA A 579 -3.15 -18.53 -13.77
CA ALA A 579 -3.27 -17.35 -12.91
C ALA A 579 -4.26 -17.62 -11.78
N ASP A 580 -3.87 -17.20 -10.58
CA ASP A 580 -4.66 -17.31 -9.37
C ASP A 580 -4.51 -16.05 -8.49
N ASN A 581 -5.60 -15.65 -7.84
CA ASN A 581 -5.60 -14.55 -6.89
C ASN A 581 -5.81 -15.08 -5.47
N LEU A 582 -4.70 -15.19 -4.72
CA LEU A 582 -4.69 -15.63 -3.32
C LEU A 582 -5.15 -14.56 -2.31
N LYS A 583 -5.77 -13.46 -2.76
CA LYS A 583 -6.32 -12.47 -1.83
C LYS A 583 -7.46 -13.11 -1.02
N SER A 584 -7.24 -13.24 0.28
CA SER A 584 -8.25 -13.65 1.27
C SER A 584 -9.54 -12.81 1.11
N GLY A 585 -10.63 -13.48 0.73
CA GLY A 585 -11.94 -12.88 0.49
C GLY A 585 -12.74 -13.60 -0.61
N TYR A 586 -13.93 -13.08 -0.91
CA TYR A 586 -14.93 -13.63 -1.84
C TYR A 586 -14.59 -13.46 -3.35
N ASN A 587 -13.38 -12.97 -3.68
CA ASN A 587 -12.97 -12.67 -5.06
C ASN A 587 -11.92 -13.70 -5.55
N LEU A 588 -12.36 -14.92 -5.83
CA LEU A 588 -11.50 -15.98 -6.33
C LEU A 588 -11.46 -15.92 -7.87
N ARG A 589 -10.28 -15.74 -8.46
CA ARG A 589 -10.06 -15.77 -9.92
C ARG A 589 -9.10 -16.90 -10.26
N ARG A 590 -9.59 -17.94 -10.95
CA ARG A 590 -8.75 -19.04 -11.44
C ARG A 590 -8.82 -19.12 -12.95
N MET A 591 -7.65 -19.08 -13.57
CA MET A 591 -7.49 -19.14 -15.00
C MET A 591 -6.46 -20.20 -15.35
N PHE A 592 -6.81 -21.08 -16.28
CA PHE A 592 -5.88 -22.07 -16.81
C PHE A 592 -5.98 -22.09 -18.32
N SER A 593 -4.83 -21.96 -18.99
CA SER A 593 -4.72 -22.09 -20.43
C SER A 593 -3.60 -23.06 -20.80
N PHE A 594 -3.86 -23.83 -21.84
CA PHE A 594 -2.93 -24.79 -22.39
C PHE A 594 -2.91 -24.68 -23.92
N GLY A 595 -1.72 -24.64 -24.47
CA GLY A 595 -1.46 -24.55 -25.90
C GLY A 595 -0.48 -25.62 -26.35
N PHE A 596 -0.70 -26.14 -27.54
CA PHE A 596 0.14 -27.11 -28.21
C PHE A 596 0.44 -26.64 -29.63
N SER A 597 1.72 -26.53 -29.97
CA SER A 597 2.15 -26.07 -31.29
C SER A 597 3.18 -26.98 -31.92
N TYR A 598 3.20 -27.01 -33.25
CA TYR A 598 4.17 -27.75 -34.06
C TYR A 598 4.93 -26.81 -35.00
N ARG A 599 6.26 -26.95 -35.04
CA ARG A 599 7.18 -26.16 -35.87
C ARG A 599 7.48 -26.88 -37.19
N PHE A 600 6.94 -26.36 -38.27
CA PHE A 600 7.21 -26.77 -39.65
C PHE A 600 8.44 -26.08 -40.23
N ASN A 601 9.06 -26.72 -41.23
CA ASN A 601 10.10 -26.13 -42.07
C ASN A 601 11.31 -25.58 -41.31
N TYR A 602 11.74 -26.25 -40.23
CA TYR A 602 12.93 -25.89 -39.47
C TYR A 602 14.19 -26.02 -40.35
N LYS A 603 14.56 -24.94 -41.04
CA LYS A 603 15.74 -24.86 -41.92
C LYS A 603 16.84 -24.10 -41.20
N THR A 604 17.98 -24.75 -41.00
CA THR A 604 19.23 -24.11 -40.59
C THR A 604 20.01 -23.74 -41.85
N VAL A 605 20.02 -22.45 -42.20
CA VAL A 605 20.87 -21.95 -43.30
C VAL A 605 22.20 -21.53 -42.69
N LYS A 606 23.25 -22.32 -42.96
CA LYS A 606 24.62 -21.90 -42.67
C LYS A 606 24.91 -20.64 -43.46
N ARG A 607 25.32 -19.57 -42.78
CA ARG A 607 25.82 -18.39 -43.46
C ARG A 607 27.16 -18.78 -44.09
N ASN A 608 27.23 -18.91 -45.42
CA ASN A 608 28.52 -19.07 -46.09
C ASN A 608 29.39 -17.85 -45.69
N LYS A 609 30.60 -18.14 -45.21
CA LYS A 609 31.56 -17.15 -44.72
C LYS A 609 31.91 -16.12 -45.78
#